data_AF-A0A7V4CTI2-F1
#
_entry.id   AF-A0A7V4CTI2-F1
#
_cell.length_a   1.000
_cell.length_b   1.000
_cell.length_c   1.000
_cell.angle_alpha   90.00
_cell.angle_beta   90.00
_cell.angle_gamma   90.00
#
_symmetry.space_group_name_H-M   'P 1'
#
loop_
_entity.id
_entity.type
_entity.pdbx_description
1 polymer ?
#
loop_
_entity_poly.entity_id
_entity_poly.type
_entity_poly.pdbx_seq_one_letter_code
_entity_poly.pdbx_strand_id
1 'polypeptide(L)'
;MNVSIVTEGFENTGHGHITRCLSLYQAFAERKIYPTIYVNGDKHSQSLLINCQHEIIDWLTHPAKLFKEINNSDILIIDSYLAGKEYYNNFIKLADLSLFIDDNLRIDYPDGIIVNGTINAETFPYKKNNNQFLLGAKYIPIRKEFWDTPPRKINKDVTSILITFGGQDIRNLTPLILNSLNENFPDTHKNVIIGSGFKCVEQIEKIKDGKTNLYYSPTAETIKELMLTSDIAITAAGQTLYELAVTGTPTIAIAVADNQINNIKEWKNKGFLLDIILHSDRFYLKKINDDLKKLENPSLRKKLSKIGRDNVDGQGPRRIINHLIEKSCETNGFYLRKAVESDSSMVFKLSNDLTVRQNSINTRPIEWEEHQEWFSRKISQKDYLFYLALDKKDNFIGQIRFEIENDYAVTSISISGEFRGKGLSKKIIKTGCSKIFTEHHSIKKIIAYIRPENNVSINSFTSSGFTLVGDELINGHIFMKYILERDEK
;
A
#
# COMPACT_ATOMS: atom_id res chain seq x y z
N MET A 1 9.35 -0.48 10.72
CA MET A 1 8.15 -1.29 10.73
C MET A 1 8.45 -2.26 9.63
N ASN A 2 8.55 -3.54 9.96
CA ASN A 2 8.73 -4.60 9.01
C ASN A 2 7.34 -4.95 8.49
N VAL A 3 7.09 -4.69 7.20
CA VAL A 3 5.79 -4.91 6.58
C VAL A 3 5.98 -5.90 5.45
N SER A 4 5.17 -6.95 5.44
CA SER A 4 5.16 -7.96 4.38
C SER A 4 3.84 -7.90 3.64
N ILE A 5 3.89 -7.99 2.30
CA ILE A 5 2.70 -8.08 1.45
C ILE A 5 2.80 -9.39 0.65
N VAL A 6 1.83 -10.28 0.77
CA VAL A 6 1.78 -11.56 0.06
C VAL A 6 0.65 -11.51 -0.96
N THR A 7 0.99 -11.83 -2.22
CA THR A 7 0.00 -11.85 -3.30
C THR A 7 0.39 -12.79 -4.43
N GLU A 8 -0.47 -12.88 -5.44
CA GLU A 8 -0.24 -13.56 -6.70
C GLU A 8 -0.55 -12.66 -7.89
N GLY A 9 0.04 -12.98 -9.04
CA GLY A 9 -0.34 -12.38 -10.32
C GLY A 9 0.30 -13.14 -11.47
N PHE A 10 -0.46 -13.31 -12.54
CA PHE A 10 0.00 -13.99 -13.74
C PHE A 10 -0.58 -13.30 -14.97
N GLU A 11 0.12 -13.36 -16.09
CA GLU A 11 -0.32 -12.71 -17.34
C GLU A 11 -1.70 -13.21 -17.80
N ASN A 12 -1.98 -14.50 -17.60
CA ASN A 12 -3.23 -15.14 -18.03
C ASN A 12 -4.43 -14.82 -17.12
N THR A 13 -4.23 -14.63 -15.82
CA THR A 13 -5.29 -14.32 -14.85
C THR A 13 -5.46 -12.82 -14.61
N GLY A 14 -4.45 -12.02 -15.01
CA GLY A 14 -4.41 -10.58 -14.85
C GLY A 14 -3.65 -10.14 -13.59
N HIS A 15 -3.31 -8.84 -13.54
CA HIS A 15 -2.45 -8.26 -12.51
C HIS A 15 -3.21 -7.44 -11.46
N GLY A 16 -4.52 -7.72 -11.28
CA GLY A 16 -5.38 -6.97 -10.36
C GLY A 16 -4.82 -6.91 -8.94
N HIS A 17 -4.46 -8.06 -8.37
CA HIS A 17 -3.94 -8.12 -7.00
C HIS A 17 -2.61 -7.37 -6.86
N ILE A 18 -1.68 -7.57 -7.80
CA ILE A 18 -0.41 -6.82 -7.84
C ILE A 18 -0.65 -5.32 -7.84
N THR A 19 -1.57 -4.81 -8.66
CA THR A 19 -1.86 -3.36 -8.69
C THR A 19 -2.46 -2.83 -7.38
N ARG A 20 -3.29 -3.62 -6.69
CA ARG A 20 -3.81 -3.27 -5.36
C ARG A 20 -2.73 -3.29 -4.29
N CYS A 21 -1.90 -4.32 -4.29
CA CYS A 21 -0.76 -4.44 -3.37
C CYS A 21 0.27 -3.32 -3.60
N LEU A 22 0.55 -2.96 -4.84
CA LEU A 22 1.41 -1.84 -5.19
C LEU A 22 0.85 -0.51 -4.68
N SER A 23 -0.47 -0.32 -4.78
CA SER A 23 -1.15 0.84 -4.21
C SER A 23 -0.96 0.94 -2.68
N LEU A 24 -1.09 -0.18 -1.96
CA LEU A 24 -0.83 -0.23 -0.52
C LEU A 24 0.65 0.00 -0.19
N TYR A 25 1.58 -0.58 -0.97
CA TYR A 25 3.02 -0.31 -0.86
C TYR A 25 3.31 1.18 -0.99
N GLN A 26 2.74 1.84 -2.01
CA GLN A 26 2.93 3.26 -2.26
C GLN A 26 2.40 4.13 -1.11
N ALA A 27 1.34 3.70 -0.43
CA ALA A 27 0.77 4.41 0.71
C ALA A 27 1.65 4.27 1.97
N PHE A 28 2.30 3.12 2.17
CA PHE A 28 3.36 3.00 3.17
C PHE A 28 4.59 3.86 2.82
N ALA A 29 4.96 3.93 1.55
CA ALA A 29 6.12 4.71 1.09
C ALA A 29 5.95 6.22 1.35
N GLU A 30 4.72 6.76 1.27
CA GLU A 30 4.42 8.15 1.70
C GLU A 30 4.75 8.40 3.18
N ARG A 31 4.71 7.35 4.00
CA ARG A 31 5.11 7.37 5.42
C ARG A 31 6.55 6.89 5.65
N LYS A 32 7.35 6.79 4.58
CA LYS A 32 8.74 6.33 4.58
C LYS A 32 8.91 4.91 5.14
N ILE A 33 7.90 4.07 4.96
CA ILE A 33 7.91 2.64 5.25
C ILE A 33 7.92 1.92 3.91
N TYR A 34 8.83 0.97 3.71
CA TYR A 34 8.98 0.24 2.45
C TYR A 34 8.73 -1.24 2.72
N PRO A 35 7.52 -1.74 2.45
CA PRO A 35 7.21 -3.16 2.61
C PRO A 35 8.00 -4.06 1.67
N THR A 36 8.19 -5.34 2.02
CA THR A 36 8.61 -6.36 1.07
C THR A 36 7.38 -7.04 0.47
N ILE A 37 7.31 -7.12 -0.86
CA ILE A 37 6.23 -7.80 -1.57
C ILE A 37 6.69 -9.20 -2.00
N TYR A 38 6.05 -10.22 -1.47
CA TYR A 38 6.23 -11.62 -1.85
C TYR A 38 5.16 -12.03 -2.86
N VAL A 39 5.57 -12.33 -4.09
CA VAL A 39 4.65 -12.60 -5.20
C VAL A 39 4.82 -14.00 -5.73
N ASN A 40 3.71 -14.74 -5.82
CA ASN A 40 3.64 -15.91 -6.68
C ASN A 40 3.23 -15.44 -8.08
N GLY A 41 4.20 -15.38 -9.00
CA GLY A 41 3.96 -14.84 -10.32
C GLY A 41 5.07 -15.12 -11.31
N ASP A 42 4.84 -14.68 -12.55
CA ASP A 42 5.73 -14.86 -13.69
C ASP A 42 6.70 -13.67 -13.89
N LYS A 43 7.50 -13.72 -14.97
CA LYS A 43 8.43 -12.62 -15.32
C LYS A 43 7.70 -11.30 -15.57
N HIS A 44 6.47 -11.33 -16.06
CA HIS A 44 5.69 -10.11 -16.31
C HIS A 44 5.32 -9.45 -14.98
N SER A 45 4.89 -10.24 -13.99
CA SER A 45 4.60 -9.78 -12.64
C SER A 45 5.81 -9.08 -12.00
N GLN A 46 7.01 -9.60 -12.22
CA GLN A 46 8.25 -8.97 -11.75
C GLN A 46 8.47 -7.59 -12.37
N SER A 47 8.15 -7.40 -13.65
CA SER A 47 8.33 -6.11 -14.35
C SER A 47 7.47 -4.98 -13.77
N LEU A 48 6.35 -5.31 -13.12
CA LEU A 48 5.47 -4.35 -12.45
C LEU A 48 6.02 -3.88 -11.09
N LEU A 49 7.04 -4.57 -10.56
CA LEU A 49 7.56 -4.38 -9.19
C LEU A 49 8.99 -3.83 -9.16
N ILE A 50 9.52 -3.36 -10.29
CA ILE A 50 10.92 -2.89 -10.43
C ILE A 50 11.30 -1.82 -9.38
N ASN A 51 10.35 -0.98 -8.98
CA ASN A 51 10.56 0.10 -8.01
C ASN A 51 10.17 -0.28 -6.57
N CYS A 52 9.96 -1.56 -6.30
CA CYS A 52 9.56 -2.08 -5.00
C CYS A 52 10.57 -3.10 -4.47
N GLN A 53 10.68 -3.18 -3.15
CA GLN A 53 11.32 -4.34 -2.51
C GLN A 53 10.40 -5.54 -2.71
N HIS A 54 10.87 -6.54 -3.45
CA HIS A 54 10.04 -7.69 -3.79
C HIS A 54 10.86 -8.97 -3.94
N GLU A 55 10.17 -10.09 -3.75
CA GLU A 55 10.70 -11.43 -3.99
C GLU A 55 9.67 -12.27 -4.74
N ILE A 56 10.13 -13.00 -5.76
CA ILE A 56 9.30 -13.96 -6.48
C ILE A 56 9.44 -15.33 -5.79
N ILE A 57 8.35 -15.79 -5.20
CA ILE A 57 8.28 -17.06 -4.48
C ILE A 57 7.02 -17.79 -4.91
N ASP A 58 7.15 -19.01 -5.43
CA ASP A 58 6.01 -19.91 -5.62
C ASP A 58 5.55 -20.46 -4.26
N TRP A 59 4.90 -19.59 -3.50
CA TRP A 59 4.49 -19.86 -2.14
C TRP A 59 3.25 -20.76 -2.05
N LEU A 60 2.56 -21.01 -3.17
CA LEU A 60 1.43 -21.94 -3.23
C LEU A 60 1.89 -23.40 -3.25
N THR A 61 3.01 -23.68 -3.92
CA THR A 61 3.58 -25.03 -3.96
C THR A 61 4.67 -25.21 -2.90
N HIS A 62 5.36 -24.13 -2.52
CA HIS A 62 6.45 -24.15 -1.53
C HIS A 62 6.23 -23.13 -0.38
N PRO A 63 5.15 -23.27 0.41
CA PRO A 63 4.81 -22.31 1.48
C PRO A 63 5.90 -22.15 2.54
N ALA A 64 6.64 -23.22 2.83
CA ALA A 64 7.72 -23.19 3.81
C ALA A 64 8.82 -22.17 3.46
N LYS A 65 9.05 -21.91 2.17
CA LYS A 65 10.00 -20.89 1.73
C LYS A 65 9.51 -19.51 2.11
N LEU A 66 8.24 -19.19 1.82
CA LEU A 66 7.63 -17.93 2.20
C LEU A 66 7.64 -17.72 3.72
N PHE A 67 7.26 -18.74 4.49
CA PHE A 67 7.20 -18.64 5.96
C PHE A 67 8.58 -18.45 6.59
N LYS A 68 9.65 -18.91 5.93
CA LYS A 68 11.03 -18.68 6.37
C LYS A 68 11.47 -17.23 6.11
N GLU A 69 11.08 -16.66 4.97
CA GLU A 69 11.43 -15.27 4.63
C GLU A 69 10.63 -14.25 5.45
N ILE A 70 9.34 -14.53 5.70
CA ILE A 70 8.50 -13.68 6.57
C ILE A 70 8.85 -14.00 8.02
N ASN A 71 9.85 -13.31 8.54
CA ASN A 71 10.23 -13.38 9.95
C ASN A 71 9.62 -12.20 10.73
N ASN A 72 8.68 -12.51 11.63
CA ASN A 72 8.08 -11.59 12.60
C ASN A 72 7.77 -10.19 12.05
N SER A 73 6.85 -10.13 11.09
CA SER A 73 6.42 -8.85 10.52
C SER A 73 5.59 -8.06 11.54
N ASP A 74 5.78 -6.75 11.61
CA ASP A 74 4.86 -5.91 12.40
C ASP A 74 3.46 -5.93 11.76
N ILE A 75 3.41 -5.98 10.42
CA ILE A 75 2.17 -6.05 9.63
C ILE A 75 2.34 -7.03 8.47
N LEU A 76 1.35 -7.90 8.27
CA LEU A 76 1.25 -8.78 7.11
C LEU A 76 -0.06 -8.51 6.34
N ILE A 77 0.05 -8.19 5.05
CA ILE A 77 -1.09 -7.99 4.15
C ILE A 77 -1.16 -9.17 3.18
N ILE A 78 -2.34 -9.74 2.99
CA ILE A 78 -2.56 -10.86 2.07
C ILE A 78 -3.68 -10.51 1.09
N ASP A 79 -3.38 -10.60 -0.20
CA ASP A 79 -4.34 -10.49 -1.30
C ASP A 79 -4.25 -11.73 -2.18
N SER A 80 -5.11 -12.71 -1.90
CA SER A 80 -5.08 -13.99 -2.59
C SER A 80 -6.43 -14.70 -2.67
N TYR A 81 -6.80 -15.10 -3.89
CA TYR A 81 -7.90 -16.03 -4.13
C TYR A 81 -7.46 -17.50 -4.09
N LEU A 82 -6.16 -17.75 -4.31
CA LEU A 82 -5.60 -19.09 -4.38
C LEU A 82 -5.29 -19.68 -2.99
N ALA A 83 -5.00 -18.84 -2.00
CA ALA A 83 -4.74 -19.26 -0.64
C ALA A 83 -6.00 -19.84 0.04
N GLY A 84 -5.96 -21.10 0.47
CA GLY A 84 -7.01 -21.71 1.31
C GLY A 84 -6.95 -21.23 2.76
N LYS A 85 -7.97 -21.54 3.57
CA LYS A 85 -8.05 -21.12 4.99
C LYS A 85 -6.82 -21.49 5.83
N GLU A 86 -6.19 -22.63 5.55
CA GLU A 86 -4.98 -23.09 6.25
C GLU A 86 -3.79 -22.13 6.07
N TYR A 87 -3.65 -21.52 4.90
CA TYR A 87 -2.63 -20.49 4.66
C TYR A 87 -2.83 -19.31 5.60
N TYR A 88 -4.05 -18.79 5.70
CA TYR A 88 -4.39 -17.67 6.56
C TYR A 88 -4.14 -17.98 8.05
N ASN A 89 -4.46 -19.20 8.50
CA ASN A 89 -4.16 -19.64 9.87
C ASN A 89 -2.65 -19.70 10.17
N ASN A 90 -1.81 -19.91 9.15
CA ASN A 90 -0.36 -19.86 9.31
C ASN A 90 0.17 -18.43 9.21
N PHE A 91 -0.38 -17.61 8.30
CA PHE A 91 0.00 -16.21 8.13
C PHE A 91 -0.15 -15.40 9.42
N ILE A 92 -1.25 -15.59 10.16
CA ILE A 92 -1.46 -14.85 11.43
C ILE A 92 -0.40 -15.13 12.50
N LYS A 93 0.37 -16.22 12.37
CA LYS A 93 1.45 -16.55 13.32
C LYS A 93 2.77 -15.86 12.98
N LEU A 94 2.87 -15.26 11.78
CA LEU A 94 4.08 -14.64 11.25
C LEU A 94 4.13 -13.13 11.48
N ALA A 95 3.06 -12.55 12.03
CA ALA A 95 2.94 -11.12 12.22
C ALA A 95 2.12 -10.72 13.44
N ASP A 96 2.44 -9.55 14.00
CA ASP A 96 1.67 -8.95 15.10
C ASP A 96 0.27 -8.51 14.65
N LEU A 97 0.14 -8.06 13.39
CA LEU A 97 -1.12 -7.62 12.79
C LEU A 97 -1.27 -8.15 11.37
N SER A 98 -2.41 -8.76 11.07
CA SER A 98 -2.72 -9.28 9.72
C SER A 98 -3.91 -8.56 9.10
N LEU A 99 -3.81 -8.28 7.79
CA LEU A 99 -4.87 -7.73 6.96
C LEU A 99 -5.13 -8.62 5.74
N PHE A 100 -6.40 -8.89 5.47
CA PHE A 100 -6.87 -9.73 4.37
C PHE A 100 -7.69 -8.88 3.40
N ILE A 101 -7.34 -8.91 2.12
CA ILE A 101 -8.15 -8.31 1.07
C ILE A 101 -9.17 -9.34 0.59
N ASP A 102 -10.44 -8.96 0.61
CA ASP A 102 -11.57 -9.79 0.19
C ASP A 102 -12.48 -8.98 -0.75
N ASP A 103 -13.12 -9.66 -1.70
CA ASP A 103 -14.04 -9.01 -2.65
C ASP A 103 -15.42 -9.69 -2.70
N ASN A 104 -15.53 -10.93 -2.22
CA ASN A 104 -16.69 -11.78 -2.47
C ASN A 104 -17.04 -12.75 -1.33
N LEU A 105 -16.61 -12.46 -0.09
CA LEU A 105 -16.81 -13.32 1.09
C LEU A 105 -16.32 -14.75 0.85
N ARG A 106 -15.09 -14.89 0.32
CA ARG A 106 -14.61 -16.18 -0.17
C ARG A 106 -14.53 -17.25 0.91
N ILE A 107 -14.03 -16.87 2.09
CA ILE A 107 -13.75 -17.77 3.21
C ILE A 107 -14.02 -17.09 4.56
N ASP A 108 -14.11 -17.91 5.61
CA ASP A 108 -14.03 -17.44 6.99
C ASP A 108 -12.56 -17.16 7.36
N TYR A 109 -12.14 -15.91 7.26
CA TYR A 109 -10.80 -15.48 7.65
C TYR A 109 -10.58 -15.61 9.17
N PRO A 110 -9.36 -15.96 9.62
CA PRO A 110 -9.00 -15.93 11.04
C PRO A 110 -8.99 -14.50 11.59
N ASP A 111 -8.73 -14.35 12.89
CA ASP A 111 -8.69 -13.07 13.58
C ASP A 111 -7.69 -12.10 12.91
N GLY A 112 -8.20 -10.94 12.48
CA GLY A 112 -7.43 -9.91 11.78
C GLY A 112 -8.30 -8.76 11.28
N ILE A 113 -7.77 -8.02 10.32
CA ILE A 113 -8.49 -6.93 9.64
C ILE A 113 -8.90 -7.40 8.24
N ILE A 114 -10.18 -7.26 7.90
CA ILE A 114 -10.67 -7.55 6.54
C ILE A 114 -10.94 -6.23 5.83
N VAL A 115 -10.31 -6.04 4.67
CA VAL A 115 -10.63 -4.97 3.74
C VAL A 115 -11.47 -5.55 2.62
N ASN A 116 -12.67 -5.00 2.43
CA ASN A 116 -13.41 -5.19 1.20
C ASN A 116 -13.81 -3.83 0.64
N GLY A 117 -13.08 -3.42 -0.38
CA GLY A 117 -13.27 -2.14 -1.06
C GLY A 117 -14.41 -2.13 -2.08
N THR A 118 -15.13 -3.23 -2.25
CA THR A 118 -16.21 -3.28 -3.24
C THR A 118 -17.36 -2.35 -2.85
N ILE A 119 -18.06 -1.84 -3.87
CA ILE A 119 -19.24 -1.01 -3.66
C ILE A 119 -20.30 -1.80 -2.87
N ASN A 120 -20.84 -1.20 -1.81
CA ASN A 120 -21.77 -1.84 -0.86
C ASN A 120 -21.22 -3.06 -0.10
N ALA A 121 -19.89 -3.22 0.03
CA ALA A 121 -19.34 -4.27 0.88
C ALA A 121 -19.85 -4.20 2.34
N GLU A 122 -20.37 -3.05 2.79
CA GLU A 122 -21.00 -2.89 4.11
C GLU A 122 -22.27 -3.74 4.29
N THR A 123 -22.94 -4.14 3.21
CA THR A 123 -24.17 -4.96 3.26
C THR A 123 -23.86 -6.45 3.16
N PHE A 124 -22.59 -6.82 2.99
CA PHE A 124 -22.18 -8.21 2.86
C PHE A 124 -22.38 -8.93 4.19
N PRO A 125 -22.88 -10.19 4.20
CA PRO A 125 -23.16 -10.93 5.42
C PRO A 125 -21.87 -11.50 6.07
N TYR A 126 -20.90 -10.64 6.35
CA TYR A 126 -19.71 -11.01 7.11
C TYR A 126 -20.12 -11.55 8.49
N LYS A 127 -19.54 -12.68 8.89
CA LYS A 127 -19.77 -13.25 10.22
C LYS A 127 -19.25 -12.27 11.27
N LYS A 128 -20.07 -12.00 12.29
CA LYS A 128 -19.64 -11.24 13.47
C LYS A 128 -18.71 -12.12 14.29
N ASN A 129 -17.42 -11.88 14.15
CA ASN A 129 -16.35 -12.49 14.93
C ASN A 129 -15.41 -11.38 15.45
N ASN A 130 -14.21 -11.73 15.91
CA ASN A 130 -13.23 -10.77 16.41
C ASN A 130 -12.59 -9.91 15.30
N ASN A 131 -12.95 -10.11 14.03
CA ASN A 131 -12.39 -9.34 12.93
C ASN A 131 -12.83 -7.89 12.97
N GLN A 132 -11.92 -7.02 12.55
CA GLN A 132 -12.23 -5.64 12.22
C GLN A 132 -12.48 -5.53 10.72
N PHE A 133 -13.44 -4.69 10.34
CA PHE A 133 -13.88 -4.60 8.96
C PHE A 133 -13.68 -3.18 8.41
N LEU A 134 -12.95 -3.08 7.31
CA LEU A 134 -12.78 -1.88 6.50
C LEU A 134 -13.56 -2.08 5.19
N LEU A 135 -14.85 -1.73 5.24
CA LEU A 135 -15.81 -2.03 4.18
C LEU A 135 -16.21 -0.80 3.37
N GLY A 136 -16.45 -1.04 2.08
CA GLY A 136 -17.03 -0.09 1.15
C GLY A 136 -16.00 0.57 0.25
N ALA A 137 -16.52 1.23 -0.79
CA ALA A 137 -15.70 1.86 -1.83
C ALA A 137 -14.76 2.96 -1.33
N LYS A 138 -14.95 3.48 -0.11
CA LYS A 138 -14.00 4.39 0.54
C LYS A 138 -12.65 3.73 0.89
N TYR A 139 -12.57 2.40 0.93
CA TYR A 139 -11.33 1.65 1.20
C TYR A 139 -10.79 0.92 -0.04
N ILE A 140 -11.33 1.17 -1.24
CA ILE A 140 -10.82 0.51 -2.44
C ILE A 140 -9.34 0.86 -2.70
N PRO A 141 -8.42 -0.13 -2.83
CA PRO A 141 -7.03 0.15 -3.17
C PRO A 141 -6.88 0.43 -4.67
N ILE A 142 -6.96 1.71 -5.05
CA ILE A 142 -6.71 2.15 -6.43
C ILE A 142 -5.28 2.61 -6.62
N ARG A 143 -4.76 2.53 -7.84
CA ARG A 143 -3.38 2.92 -8.17
C ARG A 143 -3.11 4.39 -7.81
N LYS A 144 -1.86 4.70 -7.45
CA LYS A 144 -1.44 6.02 -6.94
C LYS A 144 -1.75 7.16 -7.90
N GLU A 145 -1.72 6.92 -9.20
CA GLU A 145 -1.98 7.94 -10.21
C GLU A 145 -3.39 8.52 -10.04
N PHE A 146 -4.35 7.73 -9.56
CA PHE A 146 -5.74 8.15 -9.34
C PHE A 146 -5.96 8.83 -7.98
N TRP A 147 -4.95 8.89 -7.11
CA TRP A 147 -5.06 9.62 -5.85
C TRP A 147 -5.13 11.12 -6.12
N ASP A 148 -5.77 11.84 -5.21
CA ASP A 148 -5.89 13.30 -5.25
C ASP A 148 -6.39 13.84 -6.61
N THR A 149 -7.24 13.06 -7.28
CA THR A 149 -7.75 13.40 -8.62
C THR A 149 -8.57 14.69 -8.56
N PRO A 150 -8.29 15.67 -9.44
CA PRO A 150 -8.96 16.96 -9.41
C PRO A 150 -10.44 16.82 -9.77
N PRO A 151 -11.28 17.81 -9.38
CA PRO A 151 -12.65 17.87 -9.83
C PRO A 151 -12.75 17.87 -11.37
N ARG A 152 -13.57 16.97 -11.91
CA ARG A 152 -13.87 16.94 -13.35
C ARG A 152 -14.63 18.18 -13.80
N LYS A 153 -14.23 18.71 -14.95
CA LYS A 153 -15.03 19.63 -15.75
C LYS A 153 -15.92 18.83 -16.71
N ILE A 154 -17.22 19.12 -16.73
CA ILE A 154 -18.17 18.52 -17.67
C ILE A 154 -18.31 19.47 -18.86
N ASN A 155 -18.01 18.97 -20.07
CA ASN A 155 -18.24 19.74 -21.30
C ASN A 155 -19.73 19.86 -21.59
N LYS A 156 -20.12 20.83 -22.43
CA LYS A 156 -21.51 20.98 -22.87
C LYS A 156 -21.93 19.81 -23.74
N ASP A 157 -21.15 19.56 -24.78
CA ASP A 157 -21.42 18.53 -25.79
C ASP A 157 -20.54 17.29 -25.52
N VAL A 158 -20.91 16.15 -26.11
CA VAL A 158 -20.09 14.92 -26.08
C VAL A 158 -19.20 14.93 -27.30
N THR A 159 -17.90 15.10 -27.09
CA THR A 159 -16.90 15.22 -28.15
C THR A 159 -15.89 14.08 -28.14
N SER A 160 -15.76 13.37 -27.01
CA SER A 160 -14.84 12.23 -26.86
C SER A 160 -15.47 11.08 -26.07
N ILE A 161 -15.32 9.86 -26.59
CA ILE A 161 -15.71 8.61 -25.91
C ILE A 161 -14.46 7.76 -25.72
N LEU A 162 -14.24 7.31 -24.48
CA LEU A 162 -13.23 6.31 -24.13
C LEU A 162 -13.83 4.90 -24.25
N ILE A 163 -13.11 3.97 -24.87
CA ILE A 163 -13.48 2.55 -24.95
C ILE A 163 -12.36 1.73 -24.32
N THR A 164 -12.70 0.94 -23.30
CA THR A 164 -11.73 0.05 -22.64
C THR A 164 -12.40 -1.19 -22.03
N PHE A 165 -12.01 -2.39 -22.46
CA PHE A 165 -12.55 -3.66 -21.93
C PHE A 165 -11.53 -4.45 -21.12
N GLY A 166 -10.59 -3.73 -20.49
CA GLY A 166 -9.50 -4.30 -19.72
C GLY A 166 -8.42 -4.96 -20.59
N GLY A 167 -7.56 -5.75 -19.95
CA GLY A 167 -6.30 -6.24 -20.55
C GLY A 167 -6.48 -7.19 -21.75
N GLN A 168 -7.57 -7.97 -21.78
CA GLN A 168 -7.76 -9.05 -22.76
C GLN A 168 -8.97 -8.87 -23.69
N ASP A 169 -9.99 -8.09 -23.28
CA ASP A 169 -11.31 -8.03 -23.95
C ASP A 169 -11.79 -9.43 -24.41
N ILE A 170 -12.02 -10.32 -23.42
CA ILE A 170 -12.29 -11.75 -23.63
C ILE A 170 -13.52 -12.05 -24.52
N ARG A 171 -14.39 -11.07 -24.74
CA ARG A 171 -15.60 -11.18 -25.56
C ARG A 171 -15.47 -10.45 -26.90
N ASN A 172 -14.31 -9.83 -27.17
CA ASN A 172 -14.04 -9.05 -28.38
C ASN A 172 -15.13 -8.00 -28.64
N LEU A 173 -15.50 -7.24 -27.60
CA LEU A 173 -16.56 -6.22 -27.67
C LEU A 173 -16.06 -4.91 -28.29
N THR A 174 -14.76 -4.64 -28.20
CA THR A 174 -14.16 -3.39 -28.67
C THR A 174 -14.45 -3.13 -30.15
N PRO A 175 -14.24 -4.08 -31.10
CA PRO A 175 -14.56 -3.85 -32.50
C PRO A 175 -16.06 -3.60 -32.76
N LEU A 176 -16.94 -4.33 -32.05
CA LEU A 176 -18.40 -4.22 -32.21
C LEU A 176 -18.91 -2.86 -31.77
N ILE A 177 -18.42 -2.38 -30.62
CA ILE A 177 -18.80 -1.07 -30.08
C ILE A 177 -18.21 0.04 -30.94
N LEU A 178 -16.95 -0.07 -31.36
CA LEU A 178 -16.33 0.92 -32.24
C LEU A 178 -17.11 1.05 -33.56
N ASN A 179 -17.51 -0.06 -34.19
CA ASN A 179 -18.32 -0.02 -35.40
C ASN A 179 -19.66 0.69 -35.16
N SER A 180 -20.37 0.36 -34.08
CA SER A 180 -21.62 1.03 -33.69
C SER A 180 -21.43 2.53 -33.48
N LEU A 181 -20.31 2.96 -32.86
CA LEU A 181 -20.01 4.38 -32.65
C LEU A 181 -19.68 5.11 -33.94
N ASN A 182 -19.00 4.46 -34.90
CA ASN A 182 -18.71 5.08 -36.19
C ASN A 182 -20.00 5.34 -36.99
N GLU A 183 -20.98 4.45 -36.88
CA GLU A 183 -22.29 4.61 -37.54
C GLU A 183 -23.18 5.66 -36.84
N ASN A 184 -23.26 5.64 -35.51
CA ASN A 184 -24.24 6.43 -34.75
C ASN A 184 -23.69 7.75 -34.20
N PHE A 185 -22.36 7.86 -34.03
CA PHE A 185 -21.67 9.02 -33.48
C PHE A 185 -20.40 9.33 -34.32
N PRO A 186 -20.56 9.58 -35.64
CA PRO A 186 -19.43 9.75 -36.55
C PRO A 186 -18.55 10.95 -36.17
N ASP A 187 -19.12 11.97 -35.53
CA ASP A 187 -18.41 13.20 -35.22
C ASP A 187 -17.58 13.19 -33.93
N THR A 188 -17.75 12.17 -33.10
CA THR A 188 -17.10 12.03 -31.80
C THR A 188 -15.72 11.39 -31.95
N HIS A 189 -14.74 11.84 -31.18
CA HIS A 189 -13.44 11.19 -31.06
C HIS A 189 -13.55 9.90 -30.24
N LYS A 190 -13.08 8.77 -30.77
CA LYS A 190 -13.07 7.48 -30.07
C LYS A 190 -11.64 7.17 -29.61
N ASN A 191 -11.39 7.22 -28.31
CA ASN A 191 -10.12 6.82 -27.73
C ASN A 191 -10.23 5.37 -27.29
N VAL A 192 -9.50 4.46 -27.92
CA VAL A 192 -9.59 3.02 -27.69
C VAL A 192 -8.32 2.53 -27.00
N ILE A 193 -8.46 2.00 -25.79
CA ILE A 193 -7.35 1.37 -25.07
C ILE A 193 -7.27 -0.10 -25.45
N ILE A 194 -6.13 -0.50 -26.00
CA ILE A 194 -5.79 -1.86 -26.35
C ILE A 194 -4.89 -2.44 -25.26
N GLY A 195 -5.43 -3.38 -24.49
CA GLY A 195 -4.69 -4.08 -23.45
C GLY A 195 -3.61 -5.01 -24.00
N SER A 196 -2.60 -5.31 -23.18
CA SER A 196 -1.44 -6.14 -23.56
C SER A 196 -1.81 -7.56 -24.01
N GLY A 197 -2.93 -8.10 -23.51
CA GLY A 197 -3.42 -9.44 -23.86
C GLY A 197 -4.45 -9.45 -24.99
N PHE A 198 -4.74 -8.32 -25.64
CA PHE A 198 -5.74 -8.25 -26.70
C PHE A 198 -5.21 -8.86 -28.00
N LYS A 199 -5.93 -9.86 -28.53
CA LYS A 199 -5.46 -10.66 -29.68
C LYS A 199 -5.98 -10.20 -31.05
N CYS A 200 -7.03 -9.39 -31.09
CA CYS A 200 -7.78 -9.10 -32.33
C CYS A 200 -7.60 -7.66 -32.83
N VAL A 201 -6.41 -7.08 -32.67
CA VAL A 201 -6.09 -5.68 -33.04
C VAL A 201 -6.44 -5.37 -34.50
N GLU A 202 -6.18 -6.32 -35.40
CA GLU A 202 -6.44 -6.15 -36.84
C GLU A 202 -7.90 -5.82 -37.18
N GLN A 203 -8.86 -6.26 -36.37
CA GLN A 203 -10.28 -5.94 -36.58
C GLN A 203 -10.56 -4.47 -36.27
N ILE A 204 -9.92 -3.93 -35.23
CA ILE A 204 -10.04 -2.54 -34.83
C ILE A 204 -9.39 -1.64 -35.90
N GLU A 205 -8.20 -2.02 -36.38
CA GLU A 205 -7.49 -1.31 -37.44
C GLU A 205 -8.30 -1.19 -38.73
N LYS A 206 -9.09 -2.21 -39.08
CA LYS A 206 -9.96 -2.19 -40.27
C LYS A 206 -11.17 -1.28 -40.12
N ILE A 207 -11.65 -1.07 -38.90
CA ILE A 207 -12.89 -0.34 -38.61
C ILE A 207 -12.60 1.11 -38.20
N LYS A 208 -11.38 1.43 -37.74
CA LYS A 208 -11.02 2.77 -37.28
C LYS A 208 -11.27 3.83 -38.36
N ASP A 209 -11.89 4.94 -37.95
CA ASP A 209 -12.10 6.12 -38.79
C ASP A 209 -11.05 7.21 -38.50
N GLY A 210 -11.13 8.34 -39.21
CA GLY A 210 -10.23 9.48 -38.98
C GLY A 210 -10.37 10.17 -37.62
N LYS A 211 -11.33 9.74 -36.77
CA LYS A 211 -11.56 10.25 -35.42
C LYS A 211 -11.29 9.18 -34.34
N THR A 212 -10.68 8.07 -34.72
CA THR A 212 -10.34 6.97 -33.82
C THR A 212 -8.85 6.99 -33.47
N ASN A 213 -8.55 7.08 -32.17
CA ASN A 213 -7.19 7.00 -31.62
C ASN A 213 -7.00 5.68 -30.89
N LEU A 214 -5.91 4.97 -31.18
CA LEU A 214 -5.59 3.69 -30.54
C LEU A 214 -4.41 3.87 -29.57
N TYR A 215 -4.58 3.40 -28.33
CA TYR A 215 -3.57 3.47 -27.27
C TYR A 215 -3.19 2.05 -26.84
N TYR A 216 -1.97 1.64 -27.12
CA TYR A 216 -1.48 0.29 -26.84
C TYR A 216 -0.78 0.23 -25.50
N SER A 217 -1.31 -0.60 -24.58
CA SER A 217 -0.76 -0.80 -23.24
C SER A 217 -0.31 0.51 -22.55
N PRO A 218 -1.18 1.55 -22.49
CA PRO A 218 -0.81 2.85 -21.94
C PRO A 218 -0.45 2.76 -20.44
N THR A 219 0.37 3.70 -19.98
CA THR A 219 0.71 3.84 -18.56
C THR A 219 -0.53 4.23 -17.74
N ALA A 220 -0.48 4.05 -16.42
CA ALA A 220 -1.57 4.43 -15.54
C ALA A 220 -1.87 5.94 -15.61
N GLU A 221 -0.85 6.79 -15.78
CA GLU A 221 -0.99 8.22 -16.01
C GLU A 221 -1.76 8.53 -17.30
N THR A 222 -1.39 7.88 -18.41
CA THR A 222 -2.09 8.06 -19.69
C THR A 222 -3.53 7.56 -19.59
N ILE A 223 -3.80 6.45 -18.89
CA ILE A 223 -5.17 5.98 -18.64
C ILE A 223 -5.97 7.03 -17.87
N LYS A 224 -5.41 7.60 -16.79
CA LYS A 224 -6.07 8.67 -16.03
C LYS A 224 -6.34 9.90 -16.90
N GLU A 225 -5.40 10.31 -17.73
CA GLU A 225 -5.57 11.44 -18.65
C GLU A 225 -6.70 11.17 -19.65
N LEU A 226 -6.72 9.99 -20.27
CA LEU A 226 -7.79 9.57 -21.17
C LEU A 226 -9.14 9.55 -20.49
N MET A 227 -9.21 9.04 -19.26
CA MET A 227 -10.44 9.11 -18.47
C MET A 227 -10.86 10.57 -18.30
N LEU A 228 -10.02 11.43 -17.74
CA LEU A 228 -10.33 12.84 -17.46
C LEU A 228 -10.71 13.67 -18.69
N THR A 229 -10.11 13.38 -19.85
CA THR A 229 -10.33 14.13 -21.10
C THR A 229 -11.52 13.62 -21.92
N SER A 230 -11.93 12.36 -21.75
CA SER A 230 -13.14 11.83 -22.37
C SER A 230 -14.42 12.28 -21.65
N ASP A 231 -15.49 12.46 -22.42
CA ASP A 231 -16.81 12.88 -21.93
C ASP A 231 -17.64 11.72 -21.37
N ILE A 232 -17.45 10.53 -21.94
CA ILE A 232 -18.09 9.27 -21.58
C ILE A 232 -17.06 8.15 -21.71
N ALA A 233 -17.14 7.13 -20.84
CA ALA A 233 -16.43 5.88 -21.00
C ALA A 233 -17.40 4.71 -21.23
N ILE A 234 -17.00 3.78 -22.10
CA ILE A 234 -17.66 2.48 -22.29
C ILE A 234 -16.66 1.39 -21.86
N THR A 235 -17.04 0.58 -20.87
CA THR A 235 -16.11 -0.36 -20.23
C THR A 235 -16.72 -1.70 -19.84
N ALA A 236 -15.87 -2.68 -19.56
CA ALA A 236 -16.24 -3.84 -18.75
C ALA A 236 -16.52 -3.41 -17.29
N ALA A 237 -17.32 -4.19 -16.57
CA ALA A 237 -17.71 -3.90 -15.19
C ALA A 237 -16.76 -4.47 -14.12
N GLY A 238 -15.46 -4.25 -14.31
CA GLY A 238 -14.41 -4.64 -13.37
C GLY A 238 -13.93 -3.50 -12.47
N GLN A 239 -12.66 -3.57 -12.09
CA GLN A 239 -11.98 -2.57 -11.23
C GLN A 239 -11.91 -1.17 -11.89
N THR A 240 -11.90 -1.09 -13.22
CA THR A 240 -11.92 0.18 -13.98
C THR A 240 -13.10 1.07 -13.61
N LEU A 241 -14.22 0.51 -13.11
CA LEU A 241 -15.34 1.32 -12.62
C LEU A 241 -14.96 2.21 -11.44
N TYR A 242 -14.06 1.77 -10.56
CA TYR A 242 -13.60 2.58 -9.43
C TYR A 242 -12.68 3.71 -9.91
N GLU A 243 -11.80 3.45 -10.88
CA GLU A 243 -10.95 4.47 -11.53
C GLU A 243 -11.81 5.53 -12.26
N LEU A 244 -12.86 5.09 -12.96
CA LEU A 244 -13.83 5.98 -13.63
C LEU A 244 -14.68 6.76 -12.61
N ALA A 245 -15.06 6.16 -11.49
CA ALA A 245 -15.78 6.85 -10.42
C ALA A 245 -14.93 7.97 -9.79
N VAL A 246 -13.65 7.71 -9.52
CA VAL A 246 -12.71 8.70 -8.97
C VAL A 246 -12.46 9.87 -9.92
N THR A 247 -12.30 9.58 -11.22
CA THR A 247 -12.20 10.62 -12.26
C THR A 247 -13.54 11.29 -12.56
N GLY A 248 -14.63 10.81 -11.94
CA GLY A 248 -15.99 11.28 -12.17
C GLY A 248 -16.44 11.11 -13.62
N THR A 249 -15.87 10.15 -14.36
CA THR A 249 -16.15 9.95 -15.78
C THR A 249 -17.53 9.28 -15.94
N PRO A 250 -18.51 9.92 -16.60
CA PRO A 250 -19.78 9.27 -16.91
C PRO A 250 -19.54 7.96 -17.66
N THR A 251 -20.18 6.88 -17.21
CA THR A 251 -19.79 5.53 -17.61
C THR A 251 -20.98 4.69 -18.05
N ILE A 252 -20.80 3.96 -19.15
CA ILE A 252 -21.63 2.83 -19.56
C ILE A 252 -20.80 1.56 -19.35
N ALA A 253 -21.33 0.63 -18.55
CA ALA A 253 -20.60 -0.59 -18.19
C ALA A 253 -21.32 -1.83 -18.71
N ILE A 254 -20.56 -2.81 -19.19
CA ILE A 254 -21.07 -4.12 -19.62
C ILE A 254 -20.45 -5.21 -18.76
N ALA A 255 -21.28 -6.12 -18.22
CA ALA A 255 -20.79 -7.28 -17.51
C ALA A 255 -20.39 -8.33 -18.56
N VAL A 256 -19.10 -8.65 -18.62
CA VAL A 256 -18.53 -9.58 -19.60
C VAL A 256 -18.32 -11.00 -19.03
N ALA A 257 -18.52 -11.14 -17.71
CA ALA A 257 -18.43 -12.39 -16.96
C ALA A 257 -19.42 -12.38 -15.78
N ASP A 258 -19.83 -13.56 -15.32
CA ASP A 258 -20.87 -13.72 -14.27
C ASP A 258 -20.48 -13.06 -12.95
N ASN A 259 -19.18 -13.08 -12.61
CA ASN A 259 -18.65 -12.45 -11.41
C ASN A 259 -18.75 -10.90 -11.41
N GLN A 260 -19.08 -10.26 -12.53
CA GLN A 260 -19.28 -8.80 -12.63
C GLN A 260 -20.74 -8.37 -12.49
N ILE A 261 -21.70 -9.31 -12.51
CA ILE A 261 -23.15 -9.00 -12.52
C ILE A 261 -23.55 -8.23 -11.26
N ASN A 262 -23.07 -8.67 -10.09
CA ASN A 262 -23.37 -8.00 -8.83
C ASN A 262 -22.75 -6.59 -8.79
N ASN A 263 -21.53 -6.42 -9.30
CA ASN A 263 -20.87 -5.12 -9.37
C ASN A 263 -21.71 -4.11 -10.19
N ILE A 264 -22.21 -4.49 -11.37
CA ILE A 264 -23.11 -3.62 -12.15
C ILE A 264 -24.38 -3.26 -11.39
N LYS A 265 -25.04 -4.26 -10.78
CA LYS A 265 -26.28 -4.04 -10.03
C LYS A 265 -26.06 -3.00 -8.93
N GLU A 266 -24.99 -3.13 -8.16
CA GLU A 266 -24.70 -2.22 -7.07
C GLU A 266 -24.34 -0.81 -7.55
N TRP A 267 -23.57 -0.68 -8.63
CA TRP A 267 -23.28 0.62 -9.23
C TRP A 267 -24.51 1.30 -9.84
N LYS A 268 -25.44 0.54 -10.43
CA LYS A 268 -26.74 1.05 -10.86
C LYS A 268 -27.59 1.50 -9.67
N ASN A 269 -27.63 0.70 -8.60
CA ASN A 269 -28.39 1.03 -7.38
C ASN A 269 -27.89 2.34 -6.73
N LYS A 270 -26.57 2.58 -6.77
CA LYS A 270 -25.97 3.88 -6.35
C LYS A 270 -26.29 5.03 -7.30
N GLY A 271 -26.72 4.73 -8.53
CA GLY A 271 -27.02 5.70 -9.57
C GLY A 271 -25.80 6.18 -10.34
N PHE A 272 -24.67 5.47 -10.30
CA PHE A 272 -23.49 5.78 -11.11
C PHE A 272 -23.67 5.29 -12.56
N LEU A 273 -24.35 4.16 -12.74
CA LEU A 273 -24.72 3.60 -14.03
C LEU A 273 -26.20 3.81 -14.31
N LEU A 274 -26.54 4.06 -15.58
CA LEU A 274 -27.94 4.22 -16.02
C LEU A 274 -28.66 2.87 -16.09
N ASP A 275 -27.98 1.85 -16.63
CA ASP A 275 -28.58 0.54 -16.86
C ASP A 275 -27.69 -0.65 -16.50
N ILE A 276 -28.34 -1.83 -16.47
CA ILE A 276 -27.67 -3.12 -16.33
C ILE A 276 -27.54 -3.70 -17.74
N ILE A 277 -26.30 -3.73 -18.25
CA ILE A 277 -25.99 -4.27 -19.57
C ILE A 277 -25.15 -5.53 -19.38
N LEU A 278 -25.66 -6.65 -19.89
CA LEU A 278 -24.97 -7.94 -19.87
C LEU A 278 -24.53 -8.28 -21.29
N HIS A 279 -23.34 -8.83 -21.46
CA HIS A 279 -22.87 -9.25 -22.79
C HIS A 279 -23.76 -10.35 -23.41
N SER A 280 -24.50 -11.09 -22.58
CA SER A 280 -25.43 -12.15 -22.97
C SER A 280 -26.79 -11.62 -23.43
N ASP A 281 -27.08 -10.34 -23.23
CA ASP A 281 -28.33 -9.73 -23.68
C ASP A 281 -28.29 -9.49 -25.20
N ARG A 282 -29.21 -10.08 -25.96
CA ARG A 282 -29.30 -9.90 -27.42
C ARG A 282 -29.33 -8.43 -27.86
N PHE A 283 -29.80 -7.52 -27.02
CA PHE A 283 -29.94 -6.10 -27.34
C PHE A 283 -28.93 -5.19 -26.61
N TYR A 284 -27.79 -5.73 -26.15
CA TYR A 284 -26.80 -4.93 -25.42
C TYR A 284 -26.33 -3.69 -26.20
N LEU A 285 -26.08 -3.79 -27.52
CA LEU A 285 -25.68 -2.64 -28.35
C LEU A 285 -26.75 -1.54 -28.39
N LYS A 286 -28.03 -1.94 -28.48
CA LYS A 286 -29.15 -0.99 -28.45
C LYS A 286 -29.17 -0.24 -27.12
N LYS A 287 -29.02 -0.95 -26.00
CA LYS A 287 -28.96 -0.33 -24.66
C LYS A 287 -27.80 0.65 -24.53
N ILE A 288 -26.62 0.30 -25.06
CA ILE A 288 -25.45 1.20 -25.08
C ILE A 288 -25.79 2.48 -25.86
N ASN A 289 -26.36 2.37 -27.06
CA ASN A 289 -26.72 3.53 -27.89
C ASN A 289 -27.82 4.39 -27.23
N ASP A 290 -28.81 3.77 -26.58
CA ASP A 290 -29.85 4.47 -25.84
C ASP A 290 -29.28 5.24 -24.64
N ASP A 291 -28.32 4.65 -23.92
CA ASP A 291 -27.62 5.32 -22.82
C ASP A 291 -26.70 6.44 -23.30
N LEU A 292 -25.99 6.26 -24.43
CA LEU A 292 -25.18 7.33 -25.04
C LEU A 292 -26.02 8.56 -25.37
N LYS A 293 -27.21 8.36 -25.97
CA LYS A 293 -28.15 9.45 -26.25
C LYS A 293 -28.62 10.15 -24.98
N LYS A 294 -28.92 9.43 -23.90
CA LYS A 294 -29.26 10.03 -22.60
C LYS A 294 -28.10 10.88 -22.06
N LEU A 295 -26.85 10.43 -22.24
CA LEU A 295 -25.65 11.09 -21.77
C LEU A 295 -25.22 12.32 -22.59
N GLU A 296 -25.87 12.61 -23.73
CA GLU A 296 -25.75 13.92 -24.38
C GLU A 296 -26.20 15.06 -23.45
N ASN A 297 -27.08 14.77 -22.47
CA ASN A 297 -27.49 15.73 -21.45
C ASN A 297 -26.35 16.00 -20.43
N PRO A 298 -25.76 17.23 -20.41
CA PRO A 298 -24.65 17.56 -19.52
C PRO A 298 -25.06 17.55 -18.03
N SER A 299 -26.33 17.84 -17.70
CA SER A 299 -26.82 17.78 -16.32
C SER A 299 -26.85 16.34 -15.81
N LEU A 300 -27.20 15.38 -16.67
CA LEU A 300 -27.13 13.96 -16.31
C LEU A 300 -25.69 13.51 -16.11
N ARG A 301 -24.78 13.87 -17.02
CA ARG A 301 -23.34 13.59 -16.87
C ARG A 301 -22.77 14.17 -15.58
N LYS A 302 -23.13 15.41 -15.24
CA LYS A 302 -22.73 16.05 -13.97
C LYS A 302 -23.25 15.29 -12.75
N LYS A 303 -24.49 14.79 -12.78
CA LYS A 303 -25.06 13.97 -11.71
C LYS A 303 -24.29 12.66 -11.53
N LEU A 304 -24.08 11.89 -12.61
CA LEU A 304 -23.35 10.62 -12.54
C LEU A 304 -21.89 10.82 -12.07
N SER A 305 -21.24 11.86 -12.60
CA SER A 305 -19.89 12.27 -12.21
C SER A 305 -19.78 12.53 -10.71
N LYS A 306 -20.74 13.28 -10.15
CA LYS A 306 -20.80 13.55 -8.71
C LYS A 306 -21.01 12.27 -7.91
N ILE A 307 -21.94 11.40 -8.32
CA ILE A 307 -22.21 10.13 -7.62
C ILE A 307 -20.97 9.24 -7.57
N GLY A 308 -20.24 9.10 -8.69
CA GLY A 308 -19.00 8.33 -8.73
C GLY A 308 -17.99 8.85 -7.70
N ARG A 309 -17.72 10.15 -7.74
CA ARG A 309 -16.75 10.80 -6.84
C ARG A 309 -17.16 10.82 -5.37
N ASP A 310 -18.46 10.89 -5.09
CA ASP A 310 -18.97 10.83 -3.71
C ASP A 310 -18.79 9.43 -3.11
N ASN A 311 -18.74 8.37 -3.93
CA ASN A 311 -18.50 7.00 -3.47
C ASN A 311 -17.01 6.63 -3.45
N VAL A 312 -16.20 7.19 -4.36
CA VAL A 312 -14.76 6.88 -4.46
C VAL A 312 -13.95 8.16 -4.63
N ASP A 313 -13.12 8.46 -3.63
CA ASP A 313 -12.30 9.67 -3.58
C ASP A 313 -10.79 9.43 -3.74
N GLY A 314 -10.43 8.16 -3.94
CA GLY A 314 -9.06 7.72 -4.11
C GLY A 314 -8.19 7.70 -2.87
N GLN A 315 -8.76 7.90 -1.68
CA GLN A 315 -7.99 7.88 -0.41
C GLN A 315 -8.00 6.51 0.28
N GLY A 316 -8.57 5.48 -0.36
CA GLY A 316 -8.68 4.13 0.21
C GLY A 316 -7.36 3.55 0.74
N PRO A 317 -6.27 3.55 -0.04
CA PRO A 317 -4.97 3.08 0.42
C PRO A 317 -4.47 3.79 1.67
N ARG A 318 -4.51 5.13 1.68
CA ARG A 318 -4.09 5.95 2.83
C ARG A 318 -4.93 5.67 4.07
N ARG A 319 -6.25 5.49 3.93
CA ARG A 319 -7.13 5.11 5.05
C ARG A 319 -6.74 3.76 5.64
N ILE A 320 -6.48 2.76 4.79
CA ILE A 320 -6.06 1.43 5.23
C ILE A 320 -4.74 1.51 5.99
N ILE A 321 -3.73 2.18 5.42
CA ILE A 321 -2.41 2.31 6.05
C ILE A 321 -2.48 3.10 7.36
N ASN A 322 -3.30 4.16 7.42
CA ASN A 322 -3.52 4.89 8.66
C ASN A 322 -4.14 4.00 9.73
N HIS A 323 -5.19 3.24 9.40
CA HIS A 323 -5.81 2.31 10.35
C HIS A 323 -4.81 1.25 10.86
N LEU A 324 -4.00 0.68 9.97
CA LEU A 324 -2.97 -0.29 10.33
C LEU A 324 -1.92 0.29 11.29
N ILE A 325 -1.45 1.52 11.03
CA ILE A 325 -0.45 2.16 11.88
C ILE A 325 -1.06 2.58 13.22
N GLU A 326 -2.31 3.06 13.23
CA GLU A 326 -3.04 3.32 14.48
C GLU A 326 -3.14 2.06 15.33
N LYS A 327 -3.51 0.93 14.72
CA LYS A 327 -3.58 -0.37 15.38
C LYS A 327 -2.24 -0.84 15.93
N SER A 328 -1.17 -0.74 15.13
CA SER A 328 0.19 -1.06 15.58
C SER A 328 0.65 -0.20 16.77
N CYS A 329 0.15 1.03 16.87
CA CYS A 329 0.47 1.93 17.97
C CYS A 329 -0.38 1.72 19.24
N GLU A 330 -1.46 0.92 19.23
CA GLU A 330 -2.38 0.81 20.38
C GLU A 330 -1.68 0.35 21.67
N THR A 331 -0.75 -0.60 21.56
CA THR A 331 -0.03 -1.17 22.71
C THR A 331 1.08 -0.25 23.23
N ASN A 332 1.89 0.28 22.30
CA ASN A 332 3.14 0.95 22.64
C ASN A 332 3.03 2.48 22.64
N GLY A 333 2.07 3.05 21.92
CA GLY A 333 1.93 4.49 21.67
C GLY A 333 2.82 5.01 20.53
N PHE A 334 3.60 4.15 19.89
CA PHE A 334 4.51 4.47 18.79
C PHE A 334 4.71 3.25 17.90
N TYR A 335 5.29 3.50 16.73
CA TYR A 335 5.90 2.47 15.89
C TYR A 335 7.37 2.82 15.63
N LEU A 336 8.20 1.81 15.37
CA LEU A 336 9.59 2.01 14.92
C LEU A 336 9.66 1.87 13.41
N ARG A 337 10.41 2.72 12.69
CA ARG A 337 10.84 2.47 11.30
C ARG A 337 12.31 2.76 11.08
N LYS A 338 12.90 2.13 10.06
CA LYS A 338 14.29 2.43 9.67
C LYS A 338 14.39 3.89 9.23
N ALA A 339 15.48 4.54 9.59
CA ALA A 339 15.78 5.91 9.17
C ALA A 339 16.07 5.95 7.67
N VAL A 340 15.70 7.05 7.02
CA VAL A 340 16.01 7.31 5.60
C VAL A 340 16.70 8.66 5.45
N GLU A 341 17.32 8.91 4.30
CA GLU A 341 18.11 10.14 4.05
C GLU A 341 17.36 11.44 4.41
N SER A 342 16.08 11.53 4.07
CA SER A 342 15.23 12.69 4.37
C SER A 342 14.94 12.92 5.87
N ASP A 343 15.38 12.03 6.77
CA ASP A 343 15.25 12.18 8.21
C ASP A 343 16.46 12.88 8.87
N SER A 344 17.54 13.10 8.11
CA SER A 344 18.81 13.61 8.62
C SER A 344 18.66 14.89 9.45
N SER A 345 17.83 15.83 9.00
CA SER A 345 17.64 17.14 9.64
C SER A 345 17.00 17.05 11.04
N MET A 346 16.01 16.19 11.24
CA MET A 346 15.39 16.02 12.57
C MET A 346 16.29 15.22 13.51
N VAL A 347 17.05 14.25 12.98
CA VAL A 347 18.04 13.50 13.74
C VAL A 347 19.19 14.40 14.20
N PHE A 348 19.63 15.33 13.34
CA PHE A 348 20.64 16.33 13.69
C PHE A 348 20.19 17.21 14.85
N LYS A 349 18.97 17.75 14.76
CA LYS A 349 18.38 18.58 15.82
C LYS A 349 18.33 17.83 17.15
N LEU A 350 17.87 16.57 17.13
CA LEU A 350 17.85 15.74 18.34
C LEU A 350 19.25 15.42 18.84
N SER A 351 20.18 15.12 17.94
CA SER A 351 21.56 14.80 18.30
C SER A 351 22.20 15.99 18.99
N ASN A 352 22.05 17.21 18.47
CA ASN A 352 22.59 18.44 19.04
C ASN A 352 21.80 19.05 20.21
N ASP A 353 20.70 18.42 20.64
CA ASP A 353 20.03 18.81 21.87
C ASP A 353 21.00 18.78 23.05
N LEU A 354 20.99 19.82 23.89
CA LEU A 354 21.97 20.00 24.97
C LEU A 354 22.01 18.79 25.92
N THR A 355 20.84 18.25 26.29
CA THR A 355 20.77 17.07 27.16
C THR A 355 21.32 15.83 26.46
N VAL A 356 21.08 15.68 25.15
CA VAL A 356 21.62 14.54 24.37
C VAL A 356 23.14 14.67 24.25
N ARG A 357 23.68 15.85 23.93
CA ARG A 357 25.13 16.09 23.83
C ARG A 357 25.85 15.87 25.15
N GLN A 358 25.34 16.41 26.26
CA GLN A 358 25.92 16.21 27.59
C GLN A 358 26.05 14.72 27.96
N ASN A 359 25.10 13.90 27.54
CA ASN A 359 25.07 12.47 27.83
C ASN A 359 25.71 11.59 26.75
N SER A 360 26.23 12.17 25.68
CA SER A 360 26.88 11.44 24.58
C SER A 360 28.34 11.15 24.88
N ILE A 361 28.89 10.14 24.19
CA ILE A 361 30.34 9.83 24.20
C ILE A 361 31.16 11.02 23.71
N ASN A 362 30.72 11.66 22.61
CA ASN A 362 31.27 12.93 22.16
C ASN A 362 30.27 14.05 22.49
N THR A 363 30.70 15.00 23.33
CA THR A 363 29.88 16.09 23.84
C THR A 363 29.96 17.35 22.97
N ARG A 364 30.88 17.43 22.00
CA ARG A 364 30.97 18.60 21.11
C ARG A 364 29.69 18.74 20.28
N PRO A 365 29.24 19.97 20.01
CA PRO A 365 28.24 20.21 18.97
C PRO A 365 28.70 19.59 17.65
N ILE A 366 27.80 18.89 16.99
CA ILE A 366 28.05 18.28 15.68
C ILE A 366 27.79 19.35 14.62
N GLU A 367 28.74 19.56 13.73
CA GLU A 367 28.53 20.43 12.56
C GLU A 367 27.62 19.75 11.54
N TRP A 368 26.85 20.53 10.78
CA TRP A 368 25.83 19.97 9.88
C TRP A 368 26.45 19.09 8.79
N GLU A 369 27.56 19.53 8.19
CA GLU A 369 28.27 18.80 7.15
C GLU A 369 28.79 17.44 7.66
N GLU A 370 29.41 17.43 8.85
CA GLU A 370 29.86 16.20 9.52
C GLU A 370 28.69 15.23 9.78
N HIS A 371 27.56 15.78 10.22
CA HIS A 371 26.36 14.98 10.48
C HIS A 371 25.79 14.37 9.20
N GLN A 372 25.73 15.13 8.10
CA GLN A 372 25.21 14.62 6.83
C GLN A 372 26.03 13.43 6.33
N GLU A 373 27.35 13.57 6.32
CA GLU A 373 28.27 12.49 5.92
C GLU A 373 28.13 11.26 6.85
N TRP A 374 28.09 11.49 8.16
CA TRP A 374 27.90 10.43 9.15
C TRP A 374 26.56 9.71 8.97
N PHE A 375 25.47 10.46 8.83
CA PHE A 375 24.12 9.92 8.75
C PHE A 375 23.93 9.08 7.50
N SER A 376 24.29 9.63 6.32
CA SER A 376 24.15 8.93 5.04
C SER A 376 24.97 7.65 5.02
N ARG A 377 26.21 7.70 5.54
CA ARG A 377 27.04 6.50 5.71
C ARG A 377 26.38 5.48 6.63
N LYS A 378 25.92 5.88 7.83
CA LYS A 378 25.38 4.95 8.83
C LYS A 378 24.09 4.28 8.39
N ILE A 379 23.17 4.97 7.71
CA ILE A 379 21.93 4.33 7.25
C ILE A 379 22.13 3.34 6.09
N SER A 380 23.27 3.41 5.39
CA SER A 380 23.62 2.50 4.29
C SER A 380 24.37 1.23 4.73
N GLN A 381 24.85 1.21 5.98
CA GLN A 381 25.64 0.14 6.56
C GLN A 381 24.76 -1.05 6.99
N LYS A 382 25.14 -2.27 6.59
CA LYS A 382 24.42 -3.51 6.96
C LYS A 382 24.57 -3.88 8.44
N ASP A 383 25.68 -3.46 9.03
CA ASP A 383 26.07 -3.61 10.43
C ASP A 383 25.56 -2.45 11.31
N TYR A 384 24.68 -1.60 10.78
CA TYR A 384 24.13 -0.48 11.55
C TYR A 384 22.61 -0.40 11.39
N LEU A 385 21.88 -0.74 12.45
CA LEU A 385 20.43 -0.58 12.48
C LEU A 385 20.08 0.77 13.09
N PHE A 386 19.40 1.62 12.32
CA PHE A 386 18.97 2.93 12.77
C PHE A 386 17.45 3.03 12.72
N TYR A 387 16.80 2.98 13.88
CA TYR A 387 15.35 3.13 14.00
C TYR A 387 14.96 4.48 14.56
N LEU A 388 13.87 5.01 14.01
CA LEU A 388 13.15 6.18 14.51
C LEU A 388 11.84 5.72 15.14
N ALA A 389 11.53 6.25 16.31
CA ALA A 389 10.23 6.08 16.97
C ALA A 389 9.32 7.24 16.59
N LEU A 390 8.13 6.91 16.07
CA LEU A 390 7.13 7.90 15.69
C LEU A 390 5.77 7.54 16.30
N ASP A 391 4.97 8.55 16.63
CA ASP A 391 3.58 8.31 17.02
C ASP A 391 2.70 7.97 15.80
N LYS A 392 1.41 7.68 16.05
CA LYS A 392 0.46 7.34 14.98
C LYS A 392 0.26 8.44 13.92
N LYS A 393 0.64 9.68 14.23
CA LYS A 393 0.56 10.87 13.34
C LYS A 393 1.91 11.21 12.71
N ASP A 394 2.91 10.33 12.82
CA ASP A 394 4.27 10.54 12.33
C ASP A 394 5.06 11.65 13.04
N ASN A 395 4.68 12.02 14.27
CA ASN A 395 5.50 12.92 15.06
C ASN A 395 6.74 12.18 15.58
N PHE A 396 7.90 12.80 15.43
CA PHE A 396 9.19 12.21 15.79
C PHE A 396 9.44 12.19 17.30
N ILE A 397 9.30 11.02 17.91
CA ILE A 397 9.49 10.81 19.35
C ILE A 397 10.98 10.75 19.70
N GLY A 398 11.77 10.07 18.88
CA GLY A 398 13.19 9.85 19.14
C GLY A 398 13.76 8.73 18.30
N GLN A 399 14.94 8.24 18.69
CA GLN A 399 15.70 7.24 17.94
C GLN A 399 16.27 6.16 18.83
N ILE A 400 16.46 4.97 18.28
CA ILE A 400 17.30 3.92 18.82
C ILE A 400 18.15 3.32 17.70
N ARG A 401 19.44 3.19 17.95
CA ARG A 401 20.41 2.69 16.98
C ARG A 401 21.24 1.56 17.57
N PHE A 402 21.71 0.66 16.70
CA PHE A 402 22.53 -0.48 17.05
C PHE A 402 23.70 -0.59 16.06
N GLU A 403 24.91 -0.61 16.58
CA GLU A 403 26.13 -0.91 15.82
C GLU A 403 26.52 -2.35 16.09
N ILE A 404 26.52 -3.19 15.06
CA ILE A 404 26.68 -4.63 15.14
C ILE A 404 28.17 -4.98 15.02
N GLU A 405 28.68 -5.71 16.00
CA GLU A 405 30.06 -6.17 16.04
C GLU A 405 30.07 -7.68 16.30
N ASN A 406 30.29 -8.48 15.25
CA ASN A 406 30.31 -9.95 15.29
C ASN A 406 29.05 -10.56 15.95
N ASP A 407 29.14 -10.89 17.24
CA ASP A 407 28.11 -11.55 18.04
C ASP A 407 27.47 -10.64 19.10
N TYR A 408 27.75 -9.33 19.08
CA TYR A 408 27.05 -8.34 19.91
C TYR A 408 26.66 -7.09 19.13
N ALA A 409 25.85 -6.22 19.75
CA ALA A 409 25.59 -4.89 19.23
C ALA A 409 25.68 -3.82 20.32
N VAL A 410 26.21 -2.65 20.00
CA VAL A 410 26.23 -1.48 20.88
C VAL A 410 25.02 -0.60 20.58
N THR A 411 24.19 -0.33 21.58
CA THR A 411 22.97 0.45 21.42
C THR A 411 23.10 1.87 21.96
N SER A 412 22.37 2.79 21.33
CA SER A 412 22.24 4.17 21.76
C SER A 412 20.83 4.68 21.49
N ILE A 413 20.27 5.42 22.44
CA ILE A 413 18.90 5.96 22.40
C ILE A 413 18.90 7.46 22.66
N SER A 414 17.98 8.18 22.03
CA SER A 414 17.72 9.59 22.34
C SER A 414 16.24 9.90 22.12
N ILE A 415 15.66 10.71 23.00
CA ILE A 415 14.23 11.10 22.97
C ILE A 415 14.12 12.62 22.85
N SER A 416 13.28 13.07 21.94
CA SER A 416 12.95 14.49 21.73
C SER A 416 12.37 15.10 23.00
N GLY A 417 12.75 16.35 23.30
CA GLY A 417 12.42 17.03 24.56
C GLY A 417 10.94 16.95 24.96
N GLU A 418 10.04 17.18 24.00
CA GLU A 418 8.58 17.17 24.19
C GLU A 418 7.98 15.78 24.54
N PHE A 419 8.75 14.70 24.36
CA PHE A 419 8.33 13.33 24.65
C PHE A 419 9.04 12.72 25.88
N ARG A 420 9.94 13.46 26.53
CA ARG A 420 10.62 13.01 27.76
C ARG A 420 9.64 12.90 28.93
N GLY A 421 9.95 12.04 29.90
CA GLY A 421 9.13 11.83 31.10
C GLY A 421 7.85 11.01 30.90
N LYS A 422 7.53 10.57 29.66
CA LYS A 422 6.31 9.82 29.33
C LYS A 422 6.46 8.29 29.40
N GLY A 423 7.58 7.79 29.93
CA GLY A 423 7.86 6.34 30.00
C GLY A 423 8.15 5.65 28.66
N LEU A 424 8.33 6.41 27.57
CA LEU A 424 8.51 5.87 26.22
C LEU A 424 9.87 5.19 26.02
N SER A 425 10.94 5.67 26.67
CA SER A 425 12.30 5.13 26.50
C SER A 425 12.36 3.62 26.76
N LYS A 426 11.77 3.15 27.87
CA LYS A 426 11.72 1.72 28.22
C LYS A 426 11.07 0.89 27.12
N LYS A 427 9.93 1.35 26.59
CA LYS A 427 9.21 0.64 25.54
C LYS A 427 10.04 0.61 24.25
N ILE A 428 10.63 1.75 23.85
CA ILE A 428 11.48 1.86 22.65
C ILE A 428 12.71 0.95 22.75
N ILE A 429 13.37 0.89 23.91
CA ILE A 429 14.52 -0.01 24.15
C ILE A 429 14.09 -1.45 23.98
N LYS A 430 13.03 -1.89 24.66
CA LYS A 430 12.54 -3.27 24.56
C LYS A 430 12.16 -3.66 23.14
N THR A 431 11.38 -2.81 22.45
CA THR A 431 10.98 -3.06 21.07
C THR A 431 12.19 -3.10 20.13
N GLY A 432 13.13 -2.15 20.24
CA GLY A 432 14.34 -2.13 19.42
C GLY A 432 15.22 -3.36 19.64
N CYS A 433 15.44 -3.76 20.91
CA CYS A 433 16.24 -4.93 21.27
C CYS A 433 15.61 -6.24 20.75
N SER A 434 14.29 -6.39 20.87
CA SER A 434 13.59 -7.54 20.30
C SER A 434 13.78 -7.61 18.79
N LYS A 435 13.69 -6.47 18.08
CA LYS A 435 13.84 -6.43 16.62
C LYS A 435 15.23 -6.85 16.17
N ILE A 436 16.29 -6.34 16.80
CA ILE A 436 17.65 -6.74 16.41
C ILE A 436 17.92 -8.23 16.65
N PHE A 437 17.45 -8.81 17.77
CA PHE A 437 17.61 -10.25 18.00
C PHE A 437 16.83 -11.11 16.99
N THR A 438 15.69 -10.62 16.50
CA THR A 438 14.91 -11.29 15.45
C THR A 438 15.53 -11.12 14.07
N GLU A 439 15.99 -9.91 13.71
CA GLU A 439 16.59 -9.61 12.41
C GLU A 439 18.00 -10.24 12.27
N HIS A 440 18.75 -10.38 13.38
CA HIS A 440 20.15 -10.86 13.37
C HIS A 440 20.37 -11.99 14.37
N HIS A 441 20.24 -13.23 13.89
CA HIS A 441 20.36 -14.43 14.73
C HIS A 441 21.76 -14.69 15.30
N SER A 442 22.82 -14.07 14.76
CA SER A 442 24.18 -14.21 15.29
C SER A 442 24.43 -13.40 16.56
N ILE A 443 23.60 -12.39 16.83
CA ILE A 443 23.77 -11.51 17.98
C ILE A 443 23.31 -12.24 19.24
N LYS A 444 24.23 -12.34 20.20
CA LYS A 444 24.03 -12.97 21.51
C LYS A 444 23.75 -11.96 22.60
N LYS A 445 24.23 -10.72 22.47
CA LYS A 445 24.04 -9.67 23.49
C LYS A 445 24.01 -8.26 22.93
N ILE A 446 23.42 -7.35 23.68
CA ILE A 446 23.36 -5.92 23.39
C ILE A 446 24.03 -5.16 24.53
N ILE A 447 24.92 -4.22 24.20
CA ILE A 447 25.70 -3.43 25.14
C ILE A 447 25.23 -1.98 25.11
N ALA A 448 25.06 -1.35 26.27
CA ALA A 448 24.81 0.08 26.41
C ALA A 448 25.86 0.73 27.31
N TYR A 449 26.40 1.87 26.87
CA TYR A 449 27.32 2.69 27.64
C TYR A 449 26.61 3.93 28.16
N ILE A 450 26.55 4.09 29.47
CA ILE A 450 25.74 5.13 30.11
C ILE A 450 26.61 5.93 31.09
N ARG A 451 26.58 7.25 31.01
CA ARG A 451 27.27 8.11 31.99
C ARG A 451 26.73 7.88 33.40
N PRO A 452 27.58 7.82 34.44
CA PRO A 452 27.14 7.66 35.83
C PRO A 452 26.09 8.68 36.28
N GLU A 453 26.13 9.90 35.74
CA GLU A 453 25.21 10.98 36.09
C GLU A 453 23.84 10.87 35.40
N ASN A 454 23.71 10.00 34.38
CA ASN A 454 22.50 9.88 33.57
C ASN A 454 21.49 8.90 34.19
N ASN A 455 20.94 9.28 35.35
CA ASN A 455 19.93 8.50 36.09
C ASN A 455 18.73 8.09 35.24
N VAL A 456 18.34 8.92 34.26
CA VAL A 456 17.21 8.63 33.37
C VAL A 456 17.51 7.45 32.44
N SER A 457 18.68 7.44 31.79
CA SER A 457 19.10 6.30 30.96
C SER A 457 19.35 5.05 31.82
N ILE A 458 20.00 5.19 32.97
CA ILE A 458 20.24 4.08 33.91
C ILE A 458 18.92 3.37 34.24
N ASN A 459 17.91 4.12 34.67
CA ASN A 459 16.58 3.59 34.97
C ASN A 459 15.91 2.98 33.74
N SER A 460 16.05 3.60 32.57
CA SER A 460 15.44 3.13 31.32
C SER A 460 16.02 1.79 30.87
N PHE A 461 17.35 1.64 30.87
CA PHE A 461 18.02 0.41 30.47
C PHE A 461 17.84 -0.70 31.51
N THR A 462 17.99 -0.39 32.80
CA THR A 462 17.78 -1.37 33.89
C THR A 462 16.35 -1.92 33.87
N SER A 463 15.33 -1.05 33.76
CA SER A 463 13.94 -1.50 33.65
C SER A 463 13.60 -2.19 32.32
N SER A 464 14.49 -2.11 31.33
CA SER A 464 14.40 -2.84 30.06
C SER A 464 15.06 -4.22 30.11
N GLY A 465 15.69 -4.59 31.23
CA GLY A 465 16.31 -5.91 31.44
C GLY A 465 17.83 -5.91 31.35
N PHE A 466 18.47 -4.75 31.12
CA PHE A 466 19.92 -4.69 31.10
C PHE A 466 20.50 -4.77 32.52
N THR A 467 21.63 -5.47 32.67
CA THR A 467 22.36 -5.60 33.94
C THR A 467 23.67 -4.83 33.88
N LEU A 468 24.03 -4.17 34.99
CA LEU A 468 25.33 -3.50 35.12
C LEU A 468 26.42 -4.56 35.29
N VAL A 469 27.46 -4.50 34.45
CA VAL A 469 28.58 -5.45 34.49
C VAL A 469 29.92 -4.82 34.87
N GLY A 470 29.98 -3.48 34.95
CA GLY A 470 31.17 -2.73 35.35
C GLY A 470 31.26 -1.38 34.67
N ASP A 471 32.42 -0.76 34.79
CA ASP A 471 32.74 0.54 34.19
C ASP A 471 33.75 0.38 33.05
N GLU A 472 33.65 1.25 32.04
CA GLU A 472 34.53 1.28 30.89
C GLU A 472 35.00 2.72 30.63
N LEU A 473 36.28 2.90 30.34
CA LEU A 473 36.86 4.21 30.04
C LEU A 473 36.76 4.47 28.52
N ILE A 474 35.91 5.41 28.12
CA ILE A 474 35.70 5.77 26.72
C ILE A 474 36.01 7.26 26.54
N ASN A 475 36.96 7.58 25.66
CA ASN A 475 37.44 8.95 25.41
C ASN A 475 37.83 9.70 26.71
N GLY A 476 38.44 9.01 27.67
CA GLY A 476 38.88 9.61 28.94
C GLY A 476 37.76 9.85 29.96
N HIS A 477 36.54 9.36 29.71
CA HIS A 477 35.41 9.45 30.64
C HIS A 477 34.91 8.06 31.04
N ILE A 478 34.42 7.95 32.28
CA ILE A 478 33.84 6.72 32.81
C ILE A 478 32.41 6.55 32.26
N PHE A 479 32.12 5.37 31.74
CA PHE A 479 30.78 4.92 31.38
C PHE A 479 30.46 3.62 32.09
N MET A 480 29.27 3.53 32.66
CA MET A 480 28.73 2.27 33.16
C MET A 480 28.30 1.40 31.99
N LYS A 481 28.80 0.17 31.96
CA LYS A 481 28.52 -0.83 30.94
C LYS A 481 27.36 -1.70 31.35
N TYR A 482 26.30 -1.66 30.56
CA TYR A 482 25.09 -2.45 30.73
C TYR A 482 24.97 -3.48 29.63
N ILE A 483 24.55 -4.71 29.96
CA ILE A 483 24.38 -5.80 28.99
C ILE A 483 22.96 -6.37 29.07
N LEU A 484 22.36 -6.61 27.91
CA LEU A 484 21.18 -7.46 27.73
C LEU A 484 21.60 -8.70 26.94
N GLU A 485 21.57 -9.85 27.58
CA GLU A 485 21.78 -11.14 26.93
C GLU A 485 20.53 -11.55 26.14
N ARG A 486 20.73 -12.29 25.05
CA ARG A 486 19.65 -12.93 24.31
C ARG A 486 19.12 -14.10 25.12
N ASP A 487 17.79 -14.22 25.19
CA ASP A 487 17.17 -15.42 25.74
C ASP A 487 17.57 -16.64 24.90
N GLU A 488 18.28 -17.60 25.50
CA GLU A 488 18.47 -18.93 24.91
C GLU A 488 17.12 -19.64 24.94
N LYS A 489 16.42 -19.68 23.81
CA LYS A 489 15.19 -20.46 23.62
C LYS A 489 15.40 -21.55 22.60
#